data_AF-A0A9W8LX83-F1
#
_entry.id   AF-A0A9W8LX83-F1
#
_cell.length_a   1.000
_cell.length_b   1.000
_cell.length_c   1.000
_cell.angle_alpha   90.00
_cell.angle_beta   90.00
_cell.angle_gamma   90.00
#
_symmetry.space_group_name_H-M   'P 1'
#
loop_
_entity.id
_entity.type
_entity.pdbx_description
1 polymer ?
#
loop_
_entity_poly.entity_id
_entity_poly.type
_entity_poly.pdbx_seq_one_letter_code
_entity_poly.pdbx_strand_id
1 'polypeptide(L)' 'MAANYWESSQFQRFLLTRYELAEIYHLHTAQLSLRDIAHLNIYFANLIELLGKRLRIRQEIIATATVYFKRFYIK' A
#
# COMPACT_ATOMS: atom_id res chain seq x y z
N MET A 1 11.52 -10.94 13.53
CA MET A 1 10.46 -11.59 12.74
C MET A 1 10.91 -11.92 11.30
N ALA A 2 12.19 -12.25 11.07
CA ALA A 2 12.67 -12.50 9.71
C ALA A 2 12.20 -13.86 9.13
N ALA A 3 11.89 -14.83 10.00
CA ALA A 3 11.56 -16.20 9.61
C ALA A 3 10.11 -16.63 9.92
N ASN A 4 9.30 -15.79 10.57
CA ASN A 4 7.94 -16.13 11.03
C ASN A 4 6.85 -15.44 10.19
N TYR A 5 7.03 -15.38 8.87
CA TYR A 5 6.07 -14.73 7.98
C TYR A 5 4.67 -15.34 8.08
N TRP A 6 4.57 -16.68 8.10
CA TRP A 6 3.29 -17.41 8.11
C TRP A 6 2.47 -17.21 9.39
N GLU A 7 3.14 -16.90 10.51
CA GLU A 7 2.50 -16.60 11.79
C GLU A 7 2.27 -15.09 11.99
N SER A 8 2.76 -14.25 11.07
CA SER A 8 2.73 -12.81 11.21
C SER A 8 1.34 -12.22 10.95
N SER A 9 1.09 -11.05 11.55
CA SER A 9 -0.11 -10.26 11.26
C SER A 9 -0.19 -9.82 9.79
N GLN A 10 0.96 -9.67 9.10
CA GLN A 10 1.00 -9.36 7.67
C GLN A 10 0.31 -10.45 6.86
N PHE A 11 0.68 -11.72 7.08
CA PHE A 11 0.10 -12.84 6.38
C PHE A 11 -1.37 -13.04 6.78
N GLN A 12 -1.67 -12.99 8.08
CA GLN A 12 -3.00 -13.31 8.59
C GLN A 12 -4.09 -12.26 8.32
N ARG A 13 -3.72 -10.97 8.21
CA ARG A 13 -4.71 -9.87 8.14
C ARG A 13 -4.55 -8.93 6.96
N PHE A 14 -3.36 -8.87 6.35
CA PHE A 14 -3.05 -7.87 5.31
C PHE A 14 -2.68 -8.49 3.96
N LEU A 15 -2.85 -9.81 3.82
CA LEU A 15 -2.78 -10.49 2.54
C LEU A 15 -4.19 -10.58 1.95
N LEU A 16 -4.54 -9.59 1.13
CA LEU A 16 -5.85 -9.52 0.48
C LEU A 16 -5.87 -10.31 -0.83
N THR A 17 -6.99 -10.96 -1.09
CA THR A 17 -7.24 -11.63 -2.37
C THR A 17 -7.58 -10.62 -3.46
N ARG A 18 -7.42 -11.02 -4.72
CA ARG A 18 -7.80 -10.17 -5.86
C ARG A 18 -9.29 -9.84 -5.87
N TYR A 19 -10.13 -10.76 -5.36
CA TYR A 19 -11.57 -10.57 -5.27
C TYR A 19 -11.93 -9.48 -4.25
N GLU A 20 -11.38 -9.56 -3.04
CA GLU A 20 -11.58 -8.54 -1.99
C GLU A 20 -11.13 -7.15 -2.45
N LEU A 21 -9.97 -7.07 -3.13
CA LEU A 21 -9.50 -5.81 -3.69
C LEU A 21 -10.44 -5.27 -4.77
N ALA A 22 -11.02 -6.12 -5.61
CA ALA A 22 -11.97 -5.70 -6.63
C ALA A 22 -13.26 -5.15 -6.02
N GLU A 23 -13.78 -5.76 -4.95
CA GLU A 23 -14.94 -5.23 -4.22
C GLU A 23 -14.65 -3.86 -3.60
N ILE A 24 -13.50 -3.70 -2.96
CA ILE A 24 -13.06 -2.42 -2.39
C ILE A 24 -12.99 -1.36 -3.50
N TYR A 25 -12.34 -1.67 -4.63
CA TYR A 25 -12.27 -0.72 -5.73
C TYR A 25 -13.64 -0.39 -6.29
N HIS A 26 -14.56 -1.36 -6.40
CA HIS A 26 -15.93 -1.12 -6.85
C HIS A 26 -16.63 -0.05 -5.99
N LEU A 27 -16.43 -0.06 -4.67
CA LEU A 27 -16.95 0.97 -3.77
C LEU A 27 -16.37 2.37 -4.06
N HIS A 28 -15.08 2.45 -4.39
CA HIS A 28 -14.41 3.72 -4.74
C HIS A 28 -14.66 4.20 -6.18
N THR A 29 -15.09 3.31 -7.08
CA THR A 29 -15.24 3.60 -8.52
C THR A 29 -16.37 4.60 -8.79
N ALA A 30 -17.27 4.82 -7.84
CA ALA A 30 -18.29 5.87 -7.92
C ALA A 30 -17.70 7.29 -8.01
N GLN A 31 -16.44 7.49 -7.58
CA GLN A 31 -15.78 8.80 -7.56
C GLN A 31 -14.62 8.93 -8.55
N LEU A 32 -13.88 7.84 -8.81
CA LEU A 32 -12.64 7.84 -9.60
C LEU A 32 -12.55 6.60 -10.49
N SER A 33 -11.97 6.73 -11.69
CA SER A 33 -11.70 5.57 -12.52
C SER A 33 -10.56 4.71 -11.93
N LEU A 34 -10.54 3.42 -12.26
CA LEU A 34 -9.44 2.52 -11.87
C LEU A 34 -8.06 3.04 -12.34
N ARG A 35 -8.03 3.73 -13.48
CA ARG A 35 -6.80 4.34 -14.02
C ARG A 35 -6.31 5.48 -13.14
N ASP A 36 -7.21 6.31 -12.63
CA ASP A 36 -6.86 7.44 -11.77
C ASP A 36 -6.36 6.93 -10.40
N ILE A 37 -6.98 5.89 -9.87
CA ILE A 37 -6.52 5.19 -8.65
C ILE A 37 -5.09 4.66 -8.86
N ALA A 38 -4.79 4.07 -10.01
CA ALA A 38 -3.44 3.61 -10.32
C ALA A 38 -2.43 4.76 -10.40
N HIS A 39 -2.79 5.88 -11.05
CA HIS A 39 -1.93 7.07 -11.11
C HIS A 39 -1.68 7.66 -9.72
N LEU A 40 -2.70 7.75 -8.86
CA LEU A 40 -2.55 8.22 -7.48
C LEU A 40 -1.62 7.31 -6.68
N ASN A 41 -1.77 6.00 -6.81
CA ASN A 41 -0.89 5.03 -6.15
C ASN A 41 0.59 5.22 -6.55
N ILE A 42 0.86 5.45 -7.84
CA ILE A 42 2.22 5.73 -8.34
C ILE A 42 2.72 7.06 -7.79
N TYR A 43 1.90 8.10 -7.88
CA TYR A 43 2.25 9.45 -7.41
C TYR A 43 2.63 9.45 -5.92
N PHE A 44 1.82 8.85 -5.06
CA PHE A 44 2.09 8.81 -3.63
C PHE A 44 3.28 7.93 -3.27
N ALA A 45 3.51 6.82 -3.99
CA ALA A 45 4.71 6.02 -3.79
C ALA A 45 5.99 6.83 -4.10
N ASN A 46 6.00 7.58 -5.20
CA ASN A 46 7.11 8.46 -5.56
C ASN A 46 7.29 9.61 -4.55
N LEU A 47 6.18 10.17 -4.04
CA LEU A 47 6.21 11.22 -3.03
C LEU A 47 6.81 10.72 -1.71
N ILE A 48 6.40 9.54 -1.24
CA ILE A 48 6.96 8.89 -0.04
C ILE A 48 8.45 8.59 -0.23
N GLU A 49 8.85 8.09 -1.41
CA GLU A 49 10.26 7.86 -1.73
C GLU A 49 11.07 9.16 -1.73
N LEU A 50 10.55 10.23 -2.32
CA LEU A 50 11.19 11.55 -2.33
C LEU A 50 11.40 12.07 -0.90
N LEU A 51 10.38 11.95 -0.04
CA LEU A 51 10.47 12.31 1.38
C LEU A 51 11.54 11.48 2.09
N GLY A 52 11.53 10.16 1.90
CA GLY A 52 12.50 9.25 2.50
C GLY A 52 13.94 9.57 2.10
N LYS A 53 14.17 9.88 0.81
CA LYS A 53 15.48 10.31 0.31
C LYS A 53 15.93 11.64 0.92
N ARG A 54 15.03 12.63 1.01
CA ARG A 54 15.33 13.94 1.65
C ARG A 54 15.71 13.79 3.12
N LEU A 55 15.06 12.86 3.81
CA LEU A 55 15.34 12.54 5.22
C LEU A 55 16.51 11.56 5.41
N ARG A 56 17.15 11.09 4.33
CA ARG A 56 18.26 10.11 4.34
C ARG A 56 17.90 8.78 5.04
N ILE A 57 16.67 8.34 4.86
CA ILE A 57 16.13 7.12 5.47
C ILE A 57 16.49 5.88 4.62
N ARG A 58 16.72 4.73 5.29
CA ARG A 58 16.97 3.45 4.60
C ARG A 58 15.72 2.92 3.89
N GLN A 59 15.94 2.18 2.80
CA GLN A 59 14.86 1.70 1.93
C GLN A 59 13.82 0.84 2.65
N GLU A 60 14.22 0.03 3.64
CA GLU A 60 13.29 -0.81 4.41
C GLU A 60 12.22 0.00 5.15
N ILE A 61 12.60 1.16 5.69
CA ILE A 61 11.68 2.06 6.40
C ILE A 61 10.74 2.74 5.40
N ILE A 62 11.27 3.17 4.24
CA ILE A 62 10.46 3.76 3.16
C ILE A 62 9.44 2.74 2.65
N ALA A 63 9.86 1.50 2.40
CA ALA A 63 8.98 0.43 1.97
C ALA A 63 7.87 0.14 3.00
N THR A 64 8.21 0.12 4.29
CA THR A 64 7.24 -0.07 5.37
C THR A 64 6.22 1.07 5.41
N ALA A 65 6.67 2.32 5.27
CA ALA A 65 5.78 3.49 5.20
C ALA A 65 4.82 3.42 4.00
N THR A 66 5.32 3.04 2.82
CA THR A 66 4.50 2.86 1.61
C THR A 66 3.46 1.76 1.80
N VAL A 67 3.80 0.64 2.47
CA VAL A 67 2.84 -0.42 2.78
C VAL A 67 1.75 0.07 3.74
N TYR A 68 2.09 0.85 4.76
CA TYR A 68 1.11 1.44 5.67
C TYR A 68 0.19 2.44 4.99
N PHE A 69 0.74 3.29 4.11
CA PHE A 69 -0.06 4.18 3.28
C PHE A 69 -1.10 3.41 2.46
N LYS A 70 -0.68 2.35 1.75
CA LYS A 70 -1.61 1.53 0.96
C LYS A 70 -2.66 0.84 1.83
N ARG A 71 -2.28 0.31 3.00
CA ARG A 71 -3.21 -0.34 3.93
C ARG A 71 -4.27 0.61 4.48
N PHE A 72 -3.94 1.89 4.64
CA PHE A 72 -4.87 2.90 5.12
C PHE A 72 -5.97 3.18 4.10
N TYR A 73 -5.61 3.38 2.83
CA TYR A 73 -6.57 3.72 1.76
C TYR A 73 -7.27 2.52 1.11
N ILE A 74 -6.91 1.30 1.48
CA ILE A 74 -7.60 0.07 1.07
C ILE A 74 -8.74 -0.28 2.04
N LYS A 75 -8.74 0.26 3.26
CA LYS A 75 -9.85 0.10 4.21
C LYS A 75 -10.88 1.20 4.04
#